data_AF-A0A1N7RIB6-F1
#
_entry.id   AF-A0A1N7RIB6-F1
#
_cell.length_a   1.000
_cell.length_b   1.000
_cell.length_c   1.000
_cell.angle_alpha   90.00
_cell.angle_beta   90.00
_cell.angle_gamma   90.00
#
_symmetry.space_group_name_H-M   'P 1'
#
loop_
_entity.id
_entity.type
_entity.pdbx_description
1 polymer ?
#
loop_
_entity_poly.entity_id
_entity_poly.type
_entity_poly.pdbx_seq_one_letter_code
_entity_poly.pdbx_strand_id
1 'polypeptide(L)'
;MQSQNLSQTQIPNRRTAIAYHRRLKEENAPILKMGRFYLSMVERNLWPSQTAMAFELGVSIFQISRTIAAARLPESVVGLFASKSLSFADVATLRKLVKEVGEAEVVERSKSVSPDAPTREIFSILTSGKASLRNGVRISRVRGQNYLRLDVPNIEEIAPHIQKLEQMLNLLLLAGGTSDWADRSMPGEKSTARTQSAAGNPRSSA
;
A
#
# COMPACT_ATOMS: atom_id res chain seq x y z
N MET A 1 -15.06 17.65 6.09
CA MET A 1 -14.30 18.68 6.84
C MET A 1 -13.06 19.04 6.02
N GLN A 2 -12.83 20.33 5.80
CA GLN A 2 -11.81 20.86 4.88
C GLN A 2 -10.39 20.45 5.29
N SER A 3 -9.61 20.01 4.32
CA SER A 3 -8.17 19.77 4.40
C SER A 3 -7.43 21.07 4.71
N GLN A 4 -7.32 21.44 5.98
CA GLN A 4 -6.47 22.56 6.36
C GLN A 4 -5.01 22.16 6.18
N ASN A 5 -4.45 22.59 5.06
CA ASN A 5 -3.01 22.62 4.81
C ASN A 5 -2.41 23.56 5.87
N LEU A 6 -1.62 23.02 6.80
CA LEU A 6 -0.97 23.79 7.86
C LEU A 6 0.05 24.74 7.22
N SER A 7 -0.40 25.94 6.88
CA SER A 7 0.36 26.88 6.07
C SER A 7 1.61 27.35 6.80
N GLN A 8 2.64 27.76 6.02
CA GLN A 8 3.87 28.35 6.57
C GLN A 8 3.58 29.53 7.51
N THR A 9 2.49 30.25 7.27
CA THR A 9 2.01 31.37 8.08
C THR A 9 1.61 30.96 9.50
N GLN A 10 1.10 29.75 9.72
CA GLN A 10 0.62 29.31 11.02
C GLN A 10 1.73 28.75 11.93
N ILE A 11 2.75 28.13 11.34
CA ILE A 11 3.84 27.49 12.09
C ILE A 11 5.18 27.84 11.45
N PRO A 12 5.70 29.07 11.58
CA PRO A 12 6.85 29.53 10.80
C PRO A 12 8.18 28.84 11.17
N ASN A 13 8.35 28.37 12.41
CA ASN A 13 9.61 27.82 12.90
C ASN A 13 9.43 26.65 13.88
N ARG A 14 10.54 25.98 14.25
CA ARG A 14 10.54 24.84 15.20
C ARG A 14 9.90 25.18 16.53
N ARG A 15 10.17 26.37 17.09
CA ARG A 15 9.60 26.80 18.37
C ARG A 15 8.07 26.83 18.33
N THR A 16 7.50 27.41 17.28
CA THR A 16 6.04 27.41 17.07
C THR A 16 5.49 26.01 16.83
N ALA A 17 6.23 25.14 16.15
CA ALA A 17 5.83 23.76 15.90
C ALA A 17 5.79 22.92 17.17
N ILE A 18 6.76 23.10 18.08
CA ILE A 18 6.79 22.43 19.39
C ILE A 18 5.59 22.87 20.25
N ALA A 19 5.28 24.16 20.29
CA ALA A 19 4.12 24.68 21.01
C ALA A 19 2.80 24.14 20.43
N TYR A 20 2.69 24.10 19.09
CA TYR A 20 1.52 23.55 18.41
C TYR A 20 1.36 22.04 18.67
N HIS A 21 2.45 21.27 18.64
CA HIS A 21 2.44 19.86 18.99
C HIS A 21 1.95 19.61 20.43
N ARG A 22 2.40 20.43 21.38
CA ARG A 22 1.95 20.35 22.78
C ARG A 22 0.44 20.56 22.87
N ARG A 23 -0.08 21.59 22.20
CA ARG A 23 -1.52 21.85 22.11
C ARG A 23 -2.29 20.68 21.49
N LEU A 24 -1.79 20.08 20.41
CA LEU A 24 -2.43 18.89 19.81
C LEU A 24 -2.49 17.70 20.77
N LYS A 25 -1.45 17.52 21.61
CA LYS A 25 -1.46 16.48 22.66
C LYS A 25 -2.49 16.79 23.74
N GLU A 26 -2.54 18.03 24.23
CA GLU A 26 -3.51 18.47 25.24
C GLU A 26 -4.96 18.34 24.74
N GLU A 27 -5.21 18.61 23.46
CA GLU A 27 -6.52 18.43 22.81
C GLU A 27 -6.87 16.97 22.51
N ASN A 28 -6.00 16.00 22.82
CA ASN A 28 -6.13 14.59 22.39
C ASN A 28 -6.46 14.47 20.89
N ALA A 29 -5.73 15.24 20.07
CA ALA A 29 -6.00 15.35 18.64
C ALA A 29 -6.04 13.96 17.95
N PRO A 30 -6.96 13.74 17.01
CA PRO A 30 -7.02 12.50 16.24
C PRO A 30 -5.68 12.20 15.56
N ILE A 31 -5.34 10.91 15.46
CA ILE A 31 -4.07 10.43 14.86
C ILE A 31 -3.82 11.06 13.49
N LEU A 32 -4.86 11.22 12.67
CA LEU A 32 -4.76 11.83 11.34
C LEU A 32 -4.38 13.31 11.39
N LYS A 33 -4.94 14.08 12.34
CA LYS A 33 -4.58 15.49 12.56
C LYS A 33 -3.11 15.60 12.99
N MET A 34 -2.67 14.72 13.88
CA MET A 34 -1.27 14.63 14.31
C MET A 34 -0.34 14.21 13.16
N GLY A 35 -0.78 13.30 12.30
CA GLY A 35 0.00 12.80 11.17
C GLY A 35 0.19 13.83 10.08
N ARG A 36 -0.86 14.60 9.78
CA ARG A 36 -0.77 15.76 8.86
C ARG A 36 0.19 16.81 9.40
N PHE A 37 0.13 17.09 10.71
CA PHE A 37 1.12 17.95 11.35
C PHE A 37 2.55 17.46 11.11
N TYR A 38 2.88 16.21 11.47
CA TYR A 38 4.22 15.68 11.25
C TYR A 38 4.64 15.67 9.78
N LEU A 39 3.73 15.30 8.87
CA LEU A 39 3.99 15.29 7.44
C LEU A 39 4.35 16.70 6.93
N SER A 40 3.56 17.71 7.29
CA SER A 40 3.85 19.11 6.93
C SER A 40 5.19 19.60 7.51
N MET A 41 5.58 19.16 8.71
CA MET A 41 6.88 19.53 9.29
C MET A 41 8.05 18.91 8.51
N VAL A 42 7.89 17.66 8.02
CA VAL A 42 8.89 16.98 7.17
C VAL A 42 8.98 17.63 5.80
N GLU A 43 7.84 17.90 5.13
CA GLU A 43 7.80 18.51 3.80
C GLU A 43 8.42 19.90 3.78
N ARG A 44 8.29 20.64 4.89
CA ARG A 44 8.89 21.97 5.06
C ARG A 44 10.35 21.93 5.51
N ASN A 45 10.91 20.73 5.70
CA ASN A 45 12.27 20.50 6.17
C ASN A 45 12.59 21.29 7.46
N LEU A 46 11.59 21.50 8.33
CA LEU A 46 11.81 22.22 9.59
C LEU A 46 12.79 21.44 10.46
N TRP A 47 12.73 20.12 10.42
CA TRP A 47 13.75 19.23 10.97
C TRP A 47 14.47 18.49 9.84
N PRO A 48 15.78 18.25 9.97
CA PRO A 48 16.57 17.55 8.95
C PRO A 48 16.20 16.06 8.83
N SER A 49 15.56 15.50 9.86
CA SER A 49 15.14 14.09 9.87
C SER A 49 13.98 13.87 10.84
N GLN A 50 13.25 12.75 10.65
CA GLN A 50 12.22 12.31 11.60
C GLN A 50 12.82 12.00 12.98
N THR A 51 14.09 11.57 13.04
CA THR A 51 14.82 11.34 14.29
C THR A 51 15.00 12.63 15.08
N ALA A 52 15.47 13.70 14.43
CA ALA A 52 15.62 15.00 15.07
C ALA A 52 14.28 15.56 15.55
N MET A 53 13.23 15.39 14.74
CA MET A 53 11.87 15.77 15.11
C MET A 53 11.36 14.98 16.34
N ALA A 54 11.57 13.66 16.36
CA ALA A 54 11.15 12.78 17.45
C ALA A 54 11.81 13.19 18.78
N PHE A 55 13.12 13.45 18.73
CA PHE A 55 13.89 13.91 19.88
C PHE A 55 13.36 15.24 20.42
N GLU A 56 13.22 16.27 19.57
CA GLU A 56 12.77 17.59 20.01
C GLU A 56 11.29 17.62 20.45
N LEU A 57 10.43 16.77 19.88
CA LEU A 57 9.01 16.68 20.24
C LEU A 57 8.73 15.74 21.42
N GLY A 58 9.74 14.99 21.90
CA GLY A 58 9.58 14.03 23.00
C GLY A 58 8.60 12.91 22.65
N VAL A 59 8.70 12.36 21.44
CA VAL A 59 7.89 11.22 20.96
C VAL A 59 8.79 10.18 20.33
N SER A 60 8.35 8.93 20.25
CA SER A 60 9.14 7.89 19.58
C SER A 60 9.16 8.11 18.06
N ILE A 61 10.30 7.78 17.43
CA ILE A 61 10.46 7.81 15.97
C ILE A 61 9.41 6.90 15.30
N PHE A 62 9.15 5.75 15.92
CA PHE A 62 8.16 4.80 15.43
C PHE A 62 6.74 5.37 15.40
N GLN A 63 6.37 6.14 16.43
CA GLN A 63 5.10 6.85 16.47
C GLN A 63 5.02 7.88 15.35
N ILE A 64 6.04 8.74 15.17
CA ILE A 64 6.07 9.72 14.07
C ILE A 64 5.90 9.01 12.72
N SER A 65 6.71 7.99 12.46
CA SER A 65 6.69 7.26 11.19
C SER A 65 5.32 6.63 10.90
N ARG A 66 4.70 5.99 11.90
CA ARG A 66 3.35 5.40 11.77
C ARG A 66 2.25 6.45 11.56
N THR A 67 2.33 7.56 12.28
CA THR A 67 1.33 8.63 12.18
C THR A 67 1.44 9.37 10.84
N ILE A 68 2.66 9.60 10.34
CA ILE A 68 2.89 10.10 8.96
C ILE A 68 2.34 9.10 7.94
N ALA A 69 2.61 7.81 8.13
CA ALA A 69 2.10 6.76 7.25
C ALA A 69 0.57 6.75 7.15
N ALA A 70 -0.13 7.00 8.27
CA ALA A 70 -1.59 7.15 8.27
C ALA A 70 -2.05 8.40 7.51
N ALA A 71 -1.34 9.52 7.65
CA ALA A 71 -1.70 10.78 6.98
C ALA A 71 -1.46 10.77 5.46
N ARG A 72 -0.65 9.83 4.95
CA ARG A 72 -0.44 9.63 3.51
C ARG A 72 -1.49 8.77 2.84
N LEU A 73 -2.45 8.22 3.58
CA LEU A 73 -3.55 7.48 2.98
C LEU A 73 -4.49 8.45 2.23
N PRO A 74 -5.11 8.03 1.12
CA PRO A 74 -6.05 8.87 0.39
C PRO A 74 -7.22 9.30 1.29
N GLU A 75 -7.64 10.56 1.17
CA GLU A 75 -8.69 11.13 2.03
C GLU A 75 -10.01 10.34 1.93
N SER A 76 -10.36 9.87 0.73
CA SER A 76 -11.57 9.08 0.51
C SER A 76 -11.55 7.78 1.31
N VAL A 77 -10.39 7.13 1.42
CA VAL A 77 -10.18 5.89 2.18
C VAL A 77 -10.24 6.16 3.67
N VAL A 78 -9.58 7.23 4.11
CA VAL A 78 -9.58 7.66 5.52
C VAL A 78 -10.99 8.02 5.98
N GLY A 79 -11.78 8.67 5.13
CA GLY A 79 -13.17 9.05 5.39
C GLY A 79 -14.08 7.87 5.74
N LEU A 80 -13.83 6.68 5.18
CA LEU A 80 -14.58 5.46 5.49
C LEU A 80 -14.47 5.04 6.97
N PHE A 81 -13.43 5.51 7.64
CA PHE A 81 -13.12 5.21 9.04
C PHE A 81 -13.37 6.41 9.96
N ALA A 82 -14.02 7.49 9.52
CA ALA A 82 -14.22 8.69 10.34
C ALA A 82 -14.94 8.42 11.67
N SER A 83 -15.88 7.47 11.70
CA SER A 83 -16.60 7.02 12.90
C SER A 83 -15.99 5.78 13.57
N LYS A 84 -14.84 5.29 13.09
CA LYS A 84 -14.26 3.99 13.46
C LYS A 84 -12.81 4.16 13.93
N SER A 85 -12.39 3.36 14.91
CA SER A 85 -11.00 3.35 15.34
C SER A 85 -10.12 2.66 14.29
N LEU A 86 -9.19 3.39 13.69
CA LEU A 86 -8.20 2.82 12.77
C LEU A 86 -6.93 2.44 13.54
N SER A 87 -6.60 1.15 13.60
CA SER A 87 -5.37 0.70 14.25
C SER A 87 -4.16 0.91 13.35
N PHE A 88 -2.95 0.88 13.91
CA PHE A 88 -1.72 0.92 13.11
C PHE A 88 -1.55 -0.30 12.19
N ALA A 89 -2.13 -1.45 12.56
CA ALA A 89 -2.12 -2.64 11.70
C ALA A 89 -3.03 -2.44 10.47
N ASP A 90 -4.15 -1.75 10.65
CA ASP A 90 -5.08 -1.40 9.57
C ASP A 90 -4.42 -0.41 8.60
N VAL A 91 -3.77 0.63 9.12
CA VAL A 91 -2.99 1.58 8.30
C VAL A 91 -1.91 0.87 7.47
N ALA A 92 -1.17 -0.06 8.08
CA ALA A 92 -0.14 -0.82 7.36
C ALA A 92 -0.75 -1.67 6.23
N THR A 93 -1.91 -2.28 6.48
CA THR A 93 -2.65 -3.05 5.49
C THR A 93 -3.13 -2.16 4.33
N LEU A 94 -3.73 -1.00 4.64
CA LEU A 94 -4.19 -0.04 3.62
C LEU A 94 -3.04 0.48 2.76
N ARG A 95 -1.89 0.80 3.37
CA ARG A 95 -0.72 1.24 2.61
C ARG A 95 -0.19 0.17 1.68
N LYS A 96 -0.15 -1.07 2.15
CA LYS A 96 0.24 -2.20 1.32
C LYS A 96 -0.72 -2.36 0.13
N LEU A 97 -2.02 -2.26 0.38
CA LEU A 97 -3.04 -2.30 -0.66
C LEU A 97 -2.86 -1.18 -1.70
N VAL A 98 -2.67 0.07 -1.25
CA VAL A 98 -2.40 1.21 -2.15
C VAL A 98 -1.13 0.97 -2.99
N LYS A 99 -0.09 0.37 -2.41
CA LYS A 99 1.13 0.02 -3.14
C LYS A 99 0.92 -1.09 -4.18
N GLU A 100 0.09 -2.09 -3.87
CA GLU A 100 -0.13 -3.27 -4.71
C GLU A 100 -1.15 -3.02 -5.84
N VAL A 101 -2.22 -2.28 -5.54
CA VAL A 101 -3.36 -2.08 -6.45
C VAL A 101 -3.31 -0.70 -7.12
N GLY A 102 -2.57 0.24 -6.55
CA GLY A 102 -2.52 1.63 -7.00
C GLY A 102 -3.54 2.52 -6.29
N GLU A 103 -3.16 3.78 -6.07
CA GLU A 103 -3.97 4.74 -5.33
C GLU A 103 -5.31 5.04 -6.01
N ALA A 104 -5.29 5.28 -7.33
CA ALA A 104 -6.49 5.64 -8.10
C ALA A 104 -7.58 4.56 -8.01
N GLU A 105 -7.19 3.29 -8.11
CA GLU A 105 -8.11 2.16 -8.03
C GLU A 105 -8.66 2.00 -6.61
N VAL A 106 -7.84 2.18 -5.57
CA VAL A 106 -8.31 2.14 -4.17
C VAL A 106 -9.29 3.28 -3.89
N VAL A 107 -9.04 4.47 -4.43
CA VAL A 107 -9.98 5.62 -4.34
C VAL A 107 -11.27 5.31 -5.09
N GLU A 108 -11.21 4.71 -6.27
CA GLU A 108 -12.42 4.35 -7.02
C GLU A 108 -13.27 3.35 -6.23
N ARG A 109 -12.66 2.28 -5.71
CA ARG A 109 -13.33 1.28 -4.88
C ARG A 109 -13.92 1.85 -3.59
N SER A 110 -13.31 2.90 -3.04
CA SER A 110 -13.82 3.56 -1.82
C SER A 110 -15.21 4.18 -2.03
N LYS A 111 -15.57 4.56 -3.27
CA LYS A 111 -16.89 5.12 -3.60
C LYS A 111 -18.02 4.09 -3.48
N SER A 112 -17.71 2.81 -3.64
CA SER A 112 -18.67 1.71 -3.54
C SER A 112 -18.89 1.21 -2.11
N VAL A 113 -18.23 1.83 -1.12
CA VAL A 113 -18.33 1.46 0.29
C VAL A 113 -19.49 2.20 0.94
N SER A 114 -20.41 1.47 1.56
CA SER A 114 -21.47 2.08 2.38
C SER A 114 -20.88 2.82 3.60
N PRO A 115 -21.37 4.01 3.98
CA PRO A 115 -20.89 4.73 5.16
C PRO A 115 -20.92 3.90 6.45
N ASP A 116 -21.92 3.04 6.58
CA ASP A 116 -22.15 2.19 7.76
C ASP A 116 -21.47 0.82 7.66
N ALA A 117 -20.73 0.54 6.57
CA ALA A 117 -20.06 -0.73 6.38
C ALA A 117 -19.07 -1.00 7.54
N PRO A 118 -19.08 -2.19 8.16
CA PRO A 118 -18.11 -2.55 9.19
C PRO A 118 -16.69 -2.56 8.61
N THR A 119 -15.68 -2.29 9.44
CA THR A 119 -14.25 -2.24 9.04
C THR A 119 -13.83 -3.41 8.15
N ARG A 120 -14.29 -4.62 8.45
CA ARG A 120 -13.99 -5.83 7.66
C ARG A 120 -14.52 -5.74 6.23
N GLU A 121 -15.73 -5.23 6.06
CA GLU A 121 -16.36 -5.08 4.74
C GLU A 121 -15.66 -3.98 3.93
N ILE A 122 -15.30 -2.87 4.57
CA ILE A 122 -14.48 -1.82 3.97
C ILE A 122 -13.21 -2.42 3.37
N PHE A 123 -12.42 -3.16 4.17
CA PHE A 123 -11.21 -3.82 3.69
C PHE A 123 -11.47 -4.79 2.54
N SER A 124 -12.58 -5.53 2.59
CA SER A 124 -12.95 -6.46 1.52
C SER A 124 -13.24 -5.72 0.21
N ILE A 125 -14.05 -4.67 0.25
CA ILE A 125 -14.40 -3.86 -0.92
C ILE A 125 -13.15 -3.17 -1.51
N LEU A 126 -12.31 -2.57 -0.66
CA LEU A 126 -11.07 -1.94 -1.13
C LEU A 126 -10.12 -2.96 -1.79
N THR A 127 -10.09 -4.20 -1.28
CA THR A 127 -9.22 -5.26 -1.81
C THR A 127 -9.74 -5.87 -3.11
N SER A 128 -11.05 -6.15 -3.22
CA SER A 128 -11.62 -6.90 -4.34
C SER A 128 -12.53 -6.09 -5.28
N GLY A 129 -12.79 -4.82 -4.98
CA GLY A 129 -13.66 -3.93 -5.75
C GLY A 129 -15.15 -4.29 -5.71
N LYS A 130 -15.54 -5.29 -4.91
CA LYS A 130 -16.91 -5.78 -4.79
C LYS A 130 -17.29 -5.91 -3.32
N ALA A 131 -18.50 -5.45 -2.98
CA ALA A 131 -19.15 -5.79 -1.73
C ALA A 131 -19.18 -7.32 -1.65
N SER A 132 -18.45 -7.83 -0.67
CA SER A 132 -18.34 -9.25 -0.48
C SER A 132 -19.64 -9.75 0.15
N LEU A 133 -20.62 -10.10 -0.68
CA LEU A 133 -21.55 -11.20 -0.37
C LEU A 133 -20.73 -12.49 -0.36
N ARG A 134 -19.79 -12.60 0.57
CA ARG A 134 -19.06 -13.84 0.76
C ARG A 134 -20.03 -14.76 1.48
N ASN A 135 -20.50 -15.79 0.78
CA ASN A 135 -21.10 -16.99 1.35
C ASN A 135 -20.05 -17.75 2.21
N GLY A 136 -19.40 -17.07 3.16
CA GLY A 136 -18.41 -17.59 4.10
C GLY A 136 -16.99 -17.87 3.59
N VAL A 137 -16.71 -17.83 2.28
CA VAL A 137 -15.37 -18.17 1.75
C VAL A 137 -14.33 -17.07 1.96
N ARG A 138 -13.18 -17.39 2.56
CA ARG A 138 -12.08 -16.46 2.86
C ARG A 138 -10.73 -17.03 2.41
N ILE A 139 -10.06 -16.34 1.50
CA ILE A 139 -8.64 -16.55 1.22
C ILE A 139 -7.83 -15.57 2.07
N SER A 140 -6.81 -16.06 2.77
CA SER A 140 -5.91 -15.26 3.60
C SER A 140 -4.47 -15.72 3.43
N ARG A 141 -3.51 -14.79 3.48
CA ARG A 141 -2.08 -15.16 3.54
C ARG A 141 -1.71 -15.48 4.98
N VAL A 142 -1.12 -16.64 5.23
CA VAL A 142 -0.70 -17.03 6.57
C VAL A 142 0.58 -16.28 6.96
N ARG A 143 0.60 -15.71 8.17
CA ARG A 143 1.76 -14.95 8.68
C ARG A 143 2.96 -15.88 8.83
N GLY A 144 4.11 -15.45 8.32
CA GLY A 144 5.37 -16.22 8.39
C GLY A 144 5.46 -17.39 7.41
N GLN A 145 4.47 -17.58 6.53
CA GLN A 145 4.41 -18.70 5.61
C GLN A 145 4.18 -18.22 4.17
N ASN A 146 4.60 -19.04 3.21
CA ASN A 146 4.49 -18.77 1.78
C ASN A 146 3.28 -19.45 1.12
N TYR A 147 2.19 -19.64 1.86
CA TYR A 147 0.95 -20.20 1.33
C TYR A 147 -0.27 -19.35 1.68
N LEU A 148 -1.32 -19.53 0.87
CA LEU A 148 -2.65 -18.97 1.07
C LEU A 148 -3.51 -20.02 1.79
N ARG A 149 -4.24 -19.60 2.82
CA ARG A 149 -5.26 -20.38 3.51
C ARG A 149 -6.63 -20.02 2.97
N LEU A 150 -7.38 -21.01 2.52
CA LEU A 150 -8.77 -20.91 2.11
C LEU A 150 -9.66 -21.44 3.25
N ASP A 151 -10.37 -20.56 3.94
CA ASP A 151 -11.43 -20.93 4.88
C ASP A 151 -12.76 -20.97 4.14
N VAL A 152 -13.54 -22.03 4.35
CA VAL A 152 -14.90 -22.20 3.79
C VAL A 152 -15.84 -22.61 4.92
N PRO A 153 -17.11 -22.15 4.93
CA PRO A 153 -18.04 -22.41 6.03
C PRO A 153 -18.57 -23.85 6.01
N ASN A 154 -18.66 -24.46 4.82
CA ASN A 154 -19.07 -25.85 4.64
C ASN A 154 -18.05 -26.55 3.72
N ILE A 155 -17.08 -27.25 4.31
CA ILE A 155 -16.05 -27.95 3.54
C ILE A 155 -16.65 -29.11 2.72
N GLU A 156 -17.77 -29.69 3.15
CA GLU A 156 -18.41 -30.82 2.49
C GLU A 156 -18.98 -30.44 1.12
N GLU A 157 -19.43 -29.19 0.97
CA GLU A 157 -19.88 -28.63 -0.32
C GLU A 157 -18.71 -28.33 -1.27
N ILE A 158 -17.53 -28.03 -0.72
CA ILE A 158 -16.36 -27.61 -1.50
C ILE A 158 -15.45 -28.80 -1.84
N ALA A 159 -15.39 -29.81 -0.98
CA ALA A 159 -14.49 -30.95 -1.11
C ALA A 159 -14.57 -31.65 -2.48
N PRO A 160 -15.76 -31.90 -3.06
CA PRO A 160 -15.89 -32.48 -4.40
C PRO A 160 -15.32 -31.61 -5.52
N HIS A 161 -15.14 -30.31 -5.27
CA HIS A 161 -14.69 -29.32 -6.25
C HIS A 161 -13.23 -28.89 -6.06
N ILE A 162 -12.47 -29.51 -5.15
CA ILE A 162 -11.06 -29.15 -4.89
C ILE A 162 -10.21 -29.21 -6.17
N GLN A 163 -10.36 -30.25 -6.97
CA GLN A 163 -9.59 -30.37 -8.22
C GLN A 163 -9.91 -29.24 -9.21
N LYS A 164 -11.17 -28.81 -9.27
CA LYS A 164 -11.60 -27.67 -10.10
C LYS A 164 -11.04 -26.35 -9.57
N LEU A 165 -11.00 -26.17 -8.25
CA LEU A 165 -10.36 -25.01 -7.62
C LEU A 165 -8.86 -24.96 -7.94
N GLU A 166 -8.17 -26.10 -7.87
CA GLU A 166 -6.76 -26.21 -8.23
C GLU A 166 -6.52 -25.85 -9.70
N GLN A 167 -7.36 -26.38 -10.61
CA GLN A 167 -7.30 -26.01 -12.03
C GLN A 167 -7.48 -24.51 -12.26
N MET A 168 -8.46 -23.88 -11.60
CA MET A 168 -8.67 -22.43 -11.70
C MET A 168 -7.46 -21.63 -11.20
N LEU A 169 -6.85 -22.04 -10.09
CA LEU A 169 -5.64 -21.39 -9.56
C LEU A 169 -4.47 -21.53 -10.53
N ASN A 170 -4.27 -22.72 -11.10
CA ASN A 170 -3.23 -22.96 -12.10
C ASN A 170 -3.46 -22.13 -13.37
N LEU A 171 -4.70 -22.00 -13.84
CA LEU A 171 -5.03 -21.12 -14.97
C LEU A 171 -4.72 -19.65 -14.68
N LEU A 172 -5.00 -19.17 -13.46
CA LEU A 172 -4.66 -17.80 -13.06
C LEU A 172 -3.14 -17.57 -13.02
N LEU A 173 -2.38 -18.56 -12.56
CA LEU A 173 -0.90 -18.49 -12.54
C LEU A 173 -0.31 -18.51 -13.96
N LEU A 174 -0.91 -19.26 -14.87
CA LEU A 174 -0.52 -19.29 -16.28
C LEU A 174 -0.87 -17.99 -17.00
N ALA A 175 -2.05 -17.41 -16.72
CA ALA A 175 -2.48 -16.12 -17.27
C ALA A 175 -1.64 -14.93 -16.76
N GLY A 176 -1.07 -15.02 -15.56
CA GLY A 176 -0.12 -14.04 -15.02
C GLY A 176 1.34 -14.23 -15.50
N GLY A 177 1.63 -15.30 -16.27
CA GLY A 177 2.95 -15.65 -16.78
C GLY A 177 3.25 -15.11 -18.19
N THR A 178 2.26 -14.61 -18.92
CA THR A 178 2.49 -13.86 -20.17
C THR A 178 2.82 -12.42 -19.84
N SER A 179 4.12 -12.15 -19.80
CA SER A 179 4.74 -10.82 -19.81
C SER A 179 4.14 -9.93 -20.91
N ASP A 180 3.11 -9.15 -20.58
CA ASP A 180 2.59 -8.04 -21.39
C ASP A 180 2.63 -6.70 -20.63
N TRP A 181 3.57 -6.58 -19.68
CA TRP A 181 3.87 -5.29 -19.00
C TRP A 181 5.32 -4.82 -19.21
N ALA A 182 6.19 -5.65 -19.77
CA ALA A 182 7.62 -5.35 -19.91
C ALA A 182 8.05 -4.83 -21.30
N ASP A 183 7.15 -4.76 -22.29
CA ASP A 183 7.55 -4.41 -23.67
C ASP A 183 6.71 -3.27 -24.27
N ARG A 184 6.83 -2.07 -23.68
CA ARG A 184 6.59 -0.80 -24.39
C ARG A 184 7.60 0.25 -23.95
N SER A 185 8.82 0.11 -24.44
CA SER A 185 9.75 1.21 -24.68
C SER A 185 10.67 0.84 -25.85
N MET A 186 10.08 0.82 -27.05
CA MET A 186 10.53 1.37 -28.34
C MET A 186 11.99 1.20 -28.83
N PRO A 187 12.21 1.29 -30.16
CA PRO A 187 13.05 0.39 -30.94
C PRO A 187 14.44 0.98 -31.20
N GLY A 188 15.39 0.08 -31.44
CA GLY A 188 16.75 0.41 -31.85
C GLY A 188 17.39 -0.75 -32.60
N GLU A 189 16.65 -1.33 -33.54
CA GLU A 189 17.19 -2.27 -34.52
C GLU A 189 18.16 -1.52 -35.44
N LYS A 190 19.46 -1.82 -35.34
CA LYS A 190 20.36 -1.75 -36.48
C LYS A 190 21.03 -3.09 -36.66
N SER A 191 20.35 -3.88 -37.48
CA SER A 191 20.89 -4.89 -38.36
C SER A 191 22.25 -4.50 -38.96
N THR A 192 23.20 -5.44 -38.96
CA THR A 192 23.89 -5.86 -40.19
C THR A 192 24.42 -7.27 -40.02
N ALA A 193 23.88 -8.18 -40.82
CA ALA A 193 24.42 -9.50 -41.11
C ALA A 193 25.68 -9.42 -41.97
N ARG A 194 26.63 -10.38 -41.81
CA ARG A 194 27.35 -10.98 -42.95
C ARG A 194 28.10 -12.27 -42.57
N THR A 195 27.50 -13.39 -42.96
CA THR A 195 28.01 -14.42 -43.90
C THR A 195 29.53 -14.68 -44.02
N GLN A 196 29.87 -15.95 -43.72
CA GLN A 196 30.88 -16.86 -44.33
C GLN A 196 32.32 -16.37 -44.60
N SER A 197 33.31 -17.15 -44.16
CA SER A 197 34.02 -18.10 -45.03
C SER A 197 35.21 -18.74 -44.32
N ALA A 198 35.49 -19.98 -44.74
CA ALA A 198 36.58 -20.86 -44.38
C ALA A 198 38.00 -20.25 -44.49
N ALA A 199 38.92 -20.75 -43.65
CA ALA A 199 40.13 -21.49 -44.06
C ALA A 199 41.27 -21.34 -43.03
N GLY A 200 41.98 -22.45 -42.79
CA GLY A 200 43.43 -22.39 -42.50
C GLY A 200 43.86 -22.46 -41.03
N ASN A 201 43.99 -23.69 -40.52
CA ASN A 201 45.08 -24.05 -39.60
C ASN A 201 46.39 -24.05 -40.42
N PRO A 202 47.56 -23.61 -39.89
CA PRO A 202 48.43 -24.57 -39.18
C PRO A 202 49.35 -23.97 -38.09
N ARG A 203 49.52 -24.76 -37.01
CA ARG A 203 50.77 -25.19 -36.31
C ARG A 203 51.83 -24.18 -35.82
N SER A 204 52.52 -24.66 -34.78
CA SER A 204 53.84 -24.30 -34.19
C SER A 204 53.81 -23.24 -33.09
N SER A 205 54.45 -23.38 -31.94
CA SER A 205 55.30 -24.41 -31.29
C SER A 205 55.19 -24.15 -29.77
N ALA A 206 55.16 -25.16 -28.88
CA ALA A 206 56.34 -25.70 -28.16
C ALA A 206 57.33 -24.62 -27.68
#